data_AF-A0A8X7SJS8-F1
#
_entry.id   AF-A0A8X7SJS8-F1
#
_cell.length_a   1.000
_cell.length_b   1.000
_cell.length_c   1.000
_cell.angle_alpha   90.00
_cell.angle_beta   90.00
_cell.angle_gamma   90.00
#
_symmetry.space_group_name_H-M   'P 1'
#
loop_
_entity.id
_entity.type
_entity.pdbx_description
1 polymer ?
#
loop_
_entity_poly.entity_id
_entity_poly.type
_entity_poly.pdbx_seq_one_letter_code
_entity_poly.pdbx_strand_id
1 'polypeptide(L)'
;MADFEVGTKTLENSVTGSSYQLDLPIVESSCSLVEDLHKSRKILNGYKESRRDSESAKAKAEVELCKAMELVKELTLLIQKSNRSKELHKKDIEASKIEENGEYVEVMRDLEAAKEEVSRLKLDVDSVLGEKVAVEKEIVKIWFKMEEKLRLLESLKKEIEVANEEHFLVELGKMDASTECEEIERLREGEGEEVFDFLVEKNKKIKIMLEEADRSKGIEVELFETTSDVEMLQTQLNLFKKMERRDESMSRSNRSFERGKCTLKVLKEATEETEAKKEALASLNAELFTLMMVMDELRKQIIQSKEETCQLNKLLRRNDVKIQKLNAKMIMAKSKLEIALSAKERVTSLADSLAGSLEKLMKNKEAAKQEECLLIAQKTVAKIETQKTKLEIEEKERELNSNLDELEKAKQAEALVLEKLESLIEDKMERRETESRNCSTITISMFEYEYLSRHASLAEETAEKKVAAAEAWVEALRASTKAVLMKTGTSMRESGMMRVEEEREVSTTERSFSTKRLAEDETHKFKRILEAEAESYLSPKPVRKSTPVQRGKSRRYSSAGTPTFFVIKKKKVLKLVKLFSRKR
;
A
#
# COMPACT_ATOMS: atom_id res chain seq x y z
N MET A 1 9.28 47.72 56.57
CA MET A 1 9.44 46.93 57.81
C MET A 1 9.72 45.48 57.41
N ALA A 2 10.98 45.04 57.38
CA ALA A 2 12.20 45.80 57.57
C ALA A 2 13.23 45.42 56.50
N ASP A 3 14.02 46.41 56.12
CA ASP A 3 15.07 46.33 55.12
C ASP A 3 16.34 45.74 55.77
N PHE A 4 17.24 45.13 54.98
CA PHE A 4 18.66 45.51 54.98
C PHE A 4 19.39 44.97 53.73
N GLU A 5 20.55 45.55 53.44
CA GLU A 5 21.20 45.56 52.12
C GLU A 5 22.69 45.12 52.23
N VAL A 6 23.40 45.17 51.09
CA VAL A 6 24.87 45.18 50.91
C VAL A 6 25.56 43.80 50.86
N GLY A 7 26.47 43.61 49.89
CA GLY A 7 27.29 42.39 49.82
C GLY A 7 28.23 42.19 48.62
N THR A 8 28.39 43.13 47.69
CA THR A 8 29.29 42.96 46.54
C THR A 8 30.77 43.09 46.91
N LYS A 9 31.60 42.15 46.46
CA LYS A 9 33.07 42.30 46.41
C LYS A 9 33.64 41.69 45.13
N THR A 10 34.17 42.56 44.26
CA THR A 10 35.13 42.20 43.23
C THR A 10 36.49 41.88 43.86
N LEU A 11 37.32 41.12 43.14
CA LEU A 11 38.72 40.92 43.51
C LEU A 11 39.53 40.79 42.22
N GLU A 12 40.24 41.87 41.86
CA GLU A 12 41.19 41.88 40.75
C GLU A 12 42.45 41.11 41.13
N ASN A 13 43.09 40.45 40.16
CA ASN A 13 44.50 40.10 40.27
C ASN A 13 45.11 39.95 38.88
N SER A 14 46.16 40.73 38.62
CA SER A 14 46.89 40.78 37.36
C SER A 14 48.32 40.29 37.55
N VAL A 15 48.72 39.26 36.80
CA VAL A 15 50.13 38.87 36.62
C VAL A 15 50.36 38.51 35.15
N THR A 16 51.53 38.87 34.64
CA THR A 16 51.84 38.96 33.21
C THR A 16 52.51 37.71 32.62
N GLY A 17 52.04 37.31 31.43
CA GLY A 17 52.89 37.10 30.27
C GLY A 17 53.84 35.89 30.20
N SER A 18 53.53 34.97 29.29
CA SER A 18 54.54 34.25 28.50
C SER A 18 53.94 33.90 27.13
N SER A 19 54.64 34.23 26.04
CA SER A 19 54.15 34.06 24.68
C SER A 19 54.62 32.73 24.05
N TYR A 20 53.67 31.91 23.62
CA TYR A 20 53.90 30.92 22.56
C TYR A 20 52.71 30.92 21.61
N GLN A 21 52.99 31.17 20.33
CA GLN A 21 52.00 31.30 19.27
C GLN A 21 52.40 30.36 18.13
N LEU A 22 51.72 29.22 18.03
CA LEU A 22 51.74 28.32 16.88
C LEU A 22 50.33 27.74 16.68
N ASP A 23 49.61 28.42 15.80
CA ASP A 23 48.50 28.00 14.94
C ASP A 23 47.74 26.70 15.28
N LEU A 24 46.50 26.87 15.72
CA LEU A 24 45.41 25.91 15.51
C LEU A 24 44.49 26.44 14.39
N PRO A 25 43.96 25.58 13.51
CA PRO A 25 43.18 26.03 12.36
C PRO A 25 41.83 26.63 12.76
N ILE A 26 41.34 27.57 11.95
CA ILE A 26 40.05 28.23 12.13
C ILE A 26 38.93 27.22 11.87
N VAL A 27 38.22 26.82 12.93
CA VAL A 27 37.02 25.97 12.85
C VAL A 27 35.78 26.85 12.97
N GLU A 28 35.17 27.19 11.84
CA GLU A 28 33.88 27.89 11.76
C GLU A 28 32.70 26.98 12.16
N SER A 29 32.61 26.59 13.43
CA SER A 29 31.49 25.77 13.96
C SER A 29 31.25 25.94 15.47
N SER A 30 31.55 27.12 16.04
CA SER A 30 31.36 27.39 17.47
C SER A 30 29.89 27.63 17.88
N CYS A 31 28.99 28.01 16.97
CA CYS A 31 27.57 28.23 17.29
C CYS A 31 26.77 26.92 17.50
N SER A 32 26.95 25.93 16.63
CA SER A 32 26.16 24.68 16.66
C SER A 32 26.34 23.91 17.97
N LEU A 33 27.58 23.79 18.44
CA LEU A 33 27.91 23.12 19.70
C LEU A 33 27.20 23.76 20.91
N VAL A 34 27.09 25.08 20.96
CA VAL A 34 26.42 25.81 22.04
C VAL A 34 24.90 25.57 22.00
N GLU A 35 24.30 25.56 20.80
CA GLU A 35 22.89 25.22 20.66
C GLU A 35 22.60 23.77 21.08
N ASP A 36 23.44 22.81 20.69
CA ASP A 36 23.22 21.40 20.98
C ASP A 36 23.46 21.05 22.46
N LEU A 37 24.38 21.77 23.13
CA LEU A 37 24.49 21.77 24.59
C LEU A 37 23.25 22.37 25.26
N HIS A 38 22.60 23.38 24.67
CA HIS A 38 21.32 23.91 25.16
C HIS A 38 20.14 22.94 24.93
N LYS A 39 20.07 22.29 23.75
CA LYS A 39 19.04 21.28 23.41
C LYS A 39 19.13 20.08 24.35
N SER A 40 20.33 19.51 24.52
CA SER A 40 20.59 18.39 25.42
C SER A 40 20.36 18.74 26.90
N ARG A 41 20.74 19.95 27.36
CA ARG A 41 20.42 20.44 28.71
C ARG A 41 18.92 20.59 28.96
N LYS A 42 18.14 21.03 27.96
CA LYS A 42 16.67 21.10 28.04
C LYS A 42 16.05 19.70 28.15
N ILE A 43 16.52 18.75 27.35
CA ILE A 43 16.10 17.34 27.39
C ILE A 43 16.42 16.70 28.76
N LEU A 44 17.64 16.87 29.27
CA LEU A 44 18.08 16.35 30.57
C LEU A 44 17.25 16.92 31.73
N ASN A 45 16.86 18.20 31.67
CA ASN A 45 15.96 18.79 32.65
C ASN A 45 14.56 18.17 32.58
N GLY A 46 14.01 17.93 31.39
CA GLY A 46 12.74 17.22 31.20
C GLY A 46 12.74 15.80 31.78
N TYR A 47 13.83 15.05 31.59
CA TYR A 47 13.99 13.73 32.24
C TYR A 47 14.04 13.81 33.77
N LYS A 48 14.70 14.84 34.35
CA LYS A 48 14.72 15.07 35.80
C LYS A 48 13.36 15.50 36.34
N GLU A 49 12.57 16.22 35.57
CA GLU A 49 11.20 16.63 35.91
C GLU A 49 10.27 15.41 35.92
N SER A 50 10.17 14.70 34.80
CA SER A 50 9.36 13.49 34.65
C SER A 50 9.72 12.40 35.67
N ARG A 51 11.01 12.28 36.03
CA ARG A 51 11.45 11.39 37.11
C ARG A 51 10.87 11.79 38.48
N ARG A 52 10.91 13.07 38.85
CA ARG A 52 10.31 13.55 40.12
C ARG A 52 8.79 13.37 40.14
N ASP A 53 8.13 13.58 39.00
CA ASP A 53 6.69 13.36 38.87
C ASP A 53 6.35 11.88 39.11
N SER A 54 7.10 10.97 38.49
CA SER A 54 6.99 9.51 38.67
C SER A 54 7.27 9.07 40.12
N GLU A 55 8.34 9.59 40.73
CA GLU A 55 8.67 9.34 42.14
C GLU A 55 7.56 9.86 43.08
N SER A 56 6.95 11.01 42.77
CA SER A 56 5.81 11.55 43.54
C SER A 56 4.52 10.75 43.37
N ALA A 57 4.26 10.21 42.17
CA ALA A 57 3.11 9.35 41.90
C ALA A 57 3.25 8.01 42.61
N LYS A 58 4.45 7.42 42.62
CA LYS A 58 4.78 6.21 43.38
C LYS A 58 4.55 6.41 44.88
N ALA A 59 5.03 7.52 45.45
CA ALA A 59 4.82 7.83 46.87
C ALA A 59 3.33 7.99 47.25
N LYS A 60 2.51 8.59 46.36
CA LYS A 60 1.05 8.67 46.57
C LYS A 60 0.39 7.28 46.54
N ALA A 61 0.73 6.45 45.56
CA ALA A 61 0.21 5.09 45.45
C ALA A 61 0.61 4.21 46.66
N GLU A 62 1.82 4.39 47.21
CA GLU A 62 2.26 3.69 48.43
C GLU A 62 1.45 4.12 49.67
N VAL A 63 1.15 5.42 49.81
CA VAL A 63 0.27 5.93 50.88
C VAL A 63 -1.17 5.44 50.75
N GLU A 64 -1.70 5.36 49.53
CA GLU A 64 -3.04 4.82 49.25
C GLU A 64 -3.11 3.30 49.51
N LEU A 65 -2.06 2.56 49.16
CA LEU A 65 -1.93 1.12 49.45
C LEU A 65 -1.88 0.86 50.96
N CYS A 66 -1.13 1.67 51.73
CA CYS A 66 -1.12 1.58 53.19
C CYS A 66 -2.52 1.78 53.79
N LYS A 67 -3.26 2.81 53.36
CA LYS A 67 -4.65 3.07 53.80
C LYS A 67 -5.59 1.91 53.44
N ALA A 68 -5.44 1.35 52.24
CA ALA A 68 -6.22 0.17 51.82
C ALA A 68 -5.90 -1.05 52.70
N MET A 69 -4.63 -1.28 53.06
CA MET A 69 -4.24 -2.34 53.99
C MET A 69 -4.75 -2.11 55.42
N GLU A 70 -4.91 -0.86 55.86
CA GLU A 70 -5.53 -0.53 57.15
C GLU A 70 -7.03 -0.82 57.14
N LEU A 71 -7.77 -0.33 56.13
CA LEU A 71 -9.19 -0.65 55.95
C LEU A 71 -9.46 -2.16 55.85
N VAL A 72 -8.60 -2.92 55.17
CA VAL A 72 -8.70 -4.39 55.10
C VAL A 72 -8.51 -5.04 56.48
N LYS A 73 -7.60 -4.52 57.34
CA LYS A 73 -7.46 -5.00 58.72
C LYS A 73 -8.69 -4.66 59.56
N GLU A 74 -9.22 -3.44 59.45
CA GLU A 74 -10.43 -3.02 60.17
C GLU A 74 -11.65 -3.87 59.78
N LEU A 75 -11.89 -4.07 58.47
CA LEU A 75 -12.95 -4.95 57.97
C LEU A 75 -12.75 -6.40 58.43
N THR A 76 -11.50 -6.91 58.46
CA THR A 76 -11.21 -8.25 58.97
C THR A 76 -11.57 -8.38 60.45
N LEU A 77 -11.23 -7.39 61.28
CA LEU A 77 -11.60 -7.34 62.69
C LEU A 77 -13.11 -7.22 62.89
N LEU A 78 -13.80 -6.45 62.04
CA LEU A 78 -15.24 -6.23 62.11
C LEU A 78 -16.03 -7.48 61.71
N ILE A 79 -15.57 -8.21 60.68
CA ILE A 79 -16.08 -9.55 60.31
C ILE A 79 -15.83 -10.54 61.47
N GLN A 80 -14.63 -10.57 62.05
CA GLN A 80 -14.30 -11.48 63.14
C GLN A 80 -15.12 -11.19 64.41
N LYS A 81 -15.42 -9.91 64.68
CA LYS A 81 -16.34 -9.47 65.75
C LYS A 81 -17.79 -9.88 65.46
N SER A 82 -18.27 -9.71 64.22
CA SER A 82 -19.61 -10.12 63.80
C SER A 82 -19.80 -11.64 63.92
N ASN A 83 -18.80 -12.43 63.52
CA ASN A 83 -18.86 -13.89 63.64
C ASN A 83 -18.92 -14.33 65.11
N ARG A 84 -18.15 -13.69 66.00
CA ARG A 84 -18.24 -13.93 67.46
C ARG A 84 -19.60 -13.55 68.06
N SER A 85 -20.26 -12.49 67.58
CA SER A 85 -21.61 -12.15 68.07
C SER A 85 -22.67 -13.13 67.56
N LYS A 86 -22.57 -13.58 66.30
CA LYS A 86 -23.42 -14.65 65.74
C LYS A 86 -23.24 -15.96 66.51
N GLU A 87 -22.03 -16.28 66.97
CA GLU A 87 -21.70 -17.47 67.75
C GLU A 87 -22.17 -17.41 69.22
N LEU A 88 -22.41 -16.20 69.76
CA LEU A 88 -23.14 -15.99 71.02
C LEU A 88 -24.64 -16.14 70.82
N HIS A 89 -25.24 -15.43 69.85
CA HIS A 89 -26.67 -15.53 69.56
C HIS A 89 -27.12 -16.96 69.20
N LYS A 90 -26.23 -17.77 68.61
CA LYS A 90 -26.50 -19.20 68.35
C LYS A 90 -26.70 -20.04 69.61
N LYS A 91 -26.24 -19.58 70.78
CA LYS A 91 -26.46 -20.21 72.09
C LYS A 91 -27.68 -19.64 72.79
N ASP A 92 -27.93 -18.33 72.66
CA ASP A 92 -29.11 -17.69 73.24
C ASP A 92 -30.42 -18.21 72.59
N ILE A 93 -30.42 -18.46 71.28
CA ILE A 93 -31.55 -19.04 70.54
C ILE A 93 -31.84 -20.49 70.97
N GLU A 94 -30.89 -21.21 71.56
CA GLU A 94 -31.08 -22.57 72.06
C GLU A 94 -31.75 -22.60 73.46
N ALA A 95 -31.94 -21.43 74.10
CA ALA A 95 -32.39 -21.29 75.48
C ALA A 95 -33.81 -20.72 75.67
N SER A 96 -34.51 -20.32 74.61
CA SER A 96 -35.89 -19.79 74.69
C SER A 96 -36.84 -20.51 73.73
N LYS A 97 -37.74 -21.32 74.30
CA LYS A 97 -38.90 -21.91 73.62
C LYS A 97 -40.17 -21.50 74.35
N ILE A 98 -41.23 -21.22 73.58
CA ILE A 98 -42.55 -20.76 74.05
C ILE A 98 -42.41 -19.31 74.56
N GLU A 99 -43.09 -18.30 74.02
CA GLU A 99 -44.53 -18.29 73.75
C GLU A 99 -44.97 -17.27 72.66
N GLU A 100 -44.96 -17.62 71.37
CA GLU A 100 -45.89 -17.01 70.40
C GLU A 100 -46.07 -17.87 69.12
N ASN A 101 -47.22 -18.51 68.98
CA ASN A 101 -47.51 -19.47 67.90
C ASN A 101 -47.84 -18.80 66.55
N GLY A 102 -47.94 -17.47 66.49
CA GLY A 102 -48.00 -16.70 65.24
C GLY A 102 -46.60 -16.51 64.67
N GLU A 103 -45.79 -15.70 65.35
CA GLU A 103 -44.44 -15.34 64.90
C GLU A 103 -43.54 -16.55 64.61
N TYR A 104 -43.59 -17.61 65.42
CA TYR A 104 -42.78 -18.82 65.16
C TYR A 104 -43.12 -19.49 63.81
N VAL A 105 -44.38 -19.45 63.37
CA VAL A 105 -44.81 -20.02 62.08
C VAL A 105 -44.41 -19.12 60.91
N GLU A 106 -44.33 -17.81 61.14
CA GLU A 106 -43.85 -16.82 60.17
C GLU A 106 -42.31 -16.90 60.02
N VAL A 107 -41.57 -16.87 61.13
CA VAL A 107 -40.10 -17.05 61.17
C VAL A 107 -39.68 -18.39 60.56
N MET A 108 -40.43 -19.48 60.78
CA MET A 108 -40.15 -20.76 60.11
C MET A 108 -40.39 -20.71 58.59
N ARG A 109 -41.38 -19.94 58.13
CA ARG A 109 -41.67 -19.75 56.69
C ARG A 109 -40.60 -18.90 56.03
N ASP A 110 -40.18 -17.82 56.68
CA ASP A 110 -39.10 -16.93 56.23
C ASP A 110 -37.74 -17.64 56.24
N LEU A 111 -37.49 -18.52 57.21
CA LEU A 111 -36.30 -19.37 57.24
C LEU A 111 -36.26 -20.35 56.06
N GLU A 112 -37.39 -20.95 55.69
CA GLU A 112 -37.50 -21.82 54.51
C GLU A 112 -37.34 -21.02 53.21
N ALA A 113 -37.96 -19.83 53.11
CA ALA A 113 -37.81 -18.93 51.96
C ALA A 113 -36.37 -18.41 51.78
N ALA A 114 -35.71 -18.00 52.87
CA ALA A 114 -34.30 -17.59 52.85
C ALA A 114 -33.36 -18.75 52.49
N LYS A 115 -33.73 -19.98 52.84
CA LYS A 115 -32.99 -21.21 52.49
C LYS A 115 -33.18 -21.61 51.02
N GLU A 116 -34.36 -21.40 50.44
CA GLU A 116 -34.56 -21.45 48.98
C GLU A 116 -33.78 -20.35 48.26
N GLU A 117 -33.76 -19.13 48.80
CA GLU A 117 -33.04 -18.00 48.20
C GLU A 117 -31.52 -18.19 48.25
N VAL A 118 -30.96 -18.64 49.37
CA VAL A 118 -29.55 -19.06 49.46
C VAL A 118 -29.24 -20.21 48.47
N SER A 119 -30.21 -21.07 48.19
CA SER A 119 -30.06 -22.14 47.19
C SER A 119 -30.07 -21.61 45.74
N ARG A 120 -30.91 -20.61 45.43
CA ARG A 120 -30.86 -19.87 44.15
C ARG A 120 -29.54 -19.12 44.00
N LEU A 121 -29.21 -18.26 44.96
CA LEU A 121 -27.99 -17.44 44.96
C LEU A 121 -26.72 -18.29 44.83
N LYS A 122 -26.71 -19.52 45.37
CA LYS A 122 -25.60 -20.45 45.16
C LYS A 122 -25.48 -20.88 43.69
N LEU A 123 -26.60 -21.27 43.04
CA LEU A 123 -26.60 -21.61 41.62
C LEU A 123 -26.21 -20.42 40.74
N ASP A 124 -26.68 -19.22 41.07
CA ASP A 124 -26.33 -17.99 40.38
C ASP A 124 -24.82 -17.68 40.52
N VAL A 125 -24.25 -17.84 41.73
CA VAL A 125 -22.80 -17.70 41.98
C VAL A 125 -21.98 -18.77 41.25
N ASP A 126 -22.43 -20.03 41.25
CA ASP A 126 -21.76 -21.12 40.52
C ASP A 126 -21.79 -20.86 38.99
N SER A 127 -22.88 -20.29 38.46
CA SER A 127 -23.00 -19.88 37.05
C SER A 127 -22.09 -18.69 36.71
N VAL A 128 -22.13 -17.61 37.50
CA VAL A 128 -21.27 -16.42 37.33
C VAL A 128 -19.79 -16.78 37.47
N LEU A 129 -19.44 -17.73 38.33
CA LEU A 129 -18.07 -18.26 38.43
C LEU A 129 -17.66 -19.03 37.17
N GLY A 130 -18.57 -19.82 36.59
CA GLY A 130 -18.37 -20.50 35.31
C GLY A 130 -18.12 -19.54 34.14
N GLU A 131 -18.96 -18.48 34.04
CA GLU A 131 -18.81 -17.42 33.05
C GLU A 131 -17.50 -16.64 33.24
N LYS A 132 -17.17 -16.26 34.48
CA LYS A 132 -15.88 -15.62 34.80
C LYS A 132 -14.69 -16.46 34.33
N VAL A 133 -14.69 -17.76 34.62
CA VAL A 133 -13.62 -18.69 34.21
C VAL A 133 -13.58 -18.89 32.69
N ALA A 134 -14.69 -18.71 31.97
CA ALA A 134 -14.68 -18.65 30.51
C ALA A 134 -14.02 -17.37 29.99
N VAL A 135 -14.41 -16.21 30.53
CA VAL A 135 -13.84 -14.89 30.17
C VAL A 135 -12.34 -14.82 30.48
N GLU A 136 -11.88 -15.34 31.63
CA GLU A 136 -10.45 -15.40 31.97
C GLU A 136 -9.63 -16.22 30.95
N LYS A 137 -10.18 -17.33 30.44
CA LYS A 137 -9.55 -18.13 29.37
C LYS A 137 -9.47 -17.36 28.05
N GLU A 138 -10.49 -16.57 27.72
CA GLU A 138 -10.47 -15.71 26.53
C GLU A 138 -9.47 -14.56 26.67
N ILE A 139 -9.38 -13.93 27.85
CA ILE A 139 -8.37 -12.90 28.15
C ILE A 139 -6.95 -13.45 27.96
N VAL A 140 -6.63 -14.63 28.50
CA VAL A 140 -5.31 -15.27 28.30
C VAL A 140 -5.05 -15.60 26.82
N LYS A 141 -6.07 -16.05 26.08
CA LYS A 141 -5.99 -16.33 24.64
C LYS A 141 -5.80 -15.07 23.79
N ILE A 142 -6.35 -13.93 24.22
CA ILE A 142 -6.14 -12.61 23.60
C ILE A 142 -4.75 -12.08 23.93
N TRP A 143 -4.31 -12.22 25.18
CA TRP A 143 -2.99 -11.81 25.65
C TRP A 143 -1.87 -12.54 24.89
N PHE A 144 -1.95 -13.87 24.73
CA PHE A 144 -0.95 -14.63 23.98
C PHE A 144 -0.88 -14.21 22.50
N LYS A 145 -2.02 -13.90 21.87
CA LYS A 145 -2.09 -13.34 20.51
C LYS A 145 -1.55 -11.91 20.41
N MET A 146 -1.58 -11.14 21.50
CA MET A 146 -1.00 -9.81 21.57
C MET A 146 0.53 -9.90 21.70
N GLU A 147 1.02 -10.80 22.53
CA GLU A 147 2.45 -11.11 22.68
C GLU A 147 3.07 -11.59 21.35
N GLU A 148 2.41 -12.50 20.64
CA GLU A 148 2.80 -12.96 19.30
C GLU A 148 2.91 -11.80 18.29
N LYS A 149 1.95 -10.88 18.31
CA LYS A 149 1.97 -9.67 17.46
C LYS A 149 3.04 -8.67 17.84
N LEU A 150 3.31 -8.48 19.13
CA LEU A 150 4.39 -7.61 19.62
C LEU A 150 5.76 -8.14 19.18
N ARG A 151 5.99 -9.46 19.31
CA ARG A 151 7.20 -10.12 18.82
C ARG A 151 7.35 -10.00 17.29
N LEU A 152 6.27 -10.15 16.52
CA LEU A 152 6.28 -9.93 15.07
C LEU A 152 6.64 -8.49 14.70
N LEU A 153 6.09 -7.51 15.42
CA LEU A 153 6.42 -6.10 15.26
C LEU A 153 7.90 -5.82 15.59
N GLU A 154 8.43 -6.44 16.64
CA GLU A 154 9.85 -6.31 17.01
C GLU A 154 10.79 -6.92 15.95
N SER A 155 10.45 -8.07 15.37
CA SER A 155 11.23 -8.63 14.25
C SER A 155 11.18 -7.75 13.01
N LEU A 156 10.01 -7.21 12.66
CA LEU A 156 9.85 -6.30 11.51
C LEU A 156 10.58 -4.96 11.73
N LYS A 157 10.64 -4.47 12.97
CA LYS A 157 11.46 -3.30 13.34
C LYS A 157 12.95 -3.57 13.09
N LYS A 158 13.44 -4.75 13.49
CA LYS A 158 14.85 -5.16 13.27
C LYS A 158 15.17 -5.36 11.79
N GLU A 159 14.25 -5.93 11.02
CA GLU A 159 14.35 -6.06 9.56
C GLU A 159 14.43 -4.68 8.87
N ILE A 160 13.63 -3.71 9.31
CA ILE A 160 13.70 -2.32 8.85
C ILE A 160 15.03 -1.66 9.25
N GLU A 161 15.53 -1.91 10.47
CA GLU A 161 16.84 -1.38 10.92
C GLU A 161 17.99 -1.91 10.04
N VAL A 162 18.03 -3.22 9.75
CA VAL A 162 19.00 -3.81 8.81
C VAL A 162 18.85 -3.27 7.39
N ALA A 163 17.63 -3.15 6.86
CA ALA A 163 17.40 -2.61 5.52
C ALA A 163 17.85 -1.14 5.37
N ASN A 164 17.76 -0.35 6.44
CA ASN A 164 18.29 1.02 6.47
C ASN A 164 19.83 1.04 6.51
N GLU A 165 20.46 0.12 7.24
CA GLU A 165 21.93 -0.05 7.25
C GLU A 165 22.45 -0.48 5.88
N GLU A 166 21.79 -1.44 5.21
CA GLU A 166 22.10 -1.85 3.84
C GLU A 166 21.95 -0.69 2.84
N HIS A 167 20.87 0.10 2.94
CA HIS A 167 20.69 1.28 2.10
C HIS A 167 21.79 2.33 2.32
N PHE A 168 22.24 2.53 3.57
CA PHE A 168 23.32 3.45 3.88
C PHE A 168 24.66 3.00 3.28
N LEU A 169 24.97 1.69 3.33
CA LEU A 169 26.14 1.10 2.68
C LEU A 169 26.10 1.21 1.14
N VAL A 170 24.92 1.08 0.53
CA VAL A 170 24.75 1.23 -0.92
C VAL A 170 24.95 2.70 -1.37
N GLU A 171 24.42 3.67 -0.63
CA GLU A 171 24.64 5.10 -0.93
C GLU A 171 26.09 5.52 -0.67
N LEU A 172 26.78 4.96 0.33
CA LEU A 172 28.23 5.11 0.52
C LEU A 172 29.01 4.61 -0.70
N GLY A 173 28.84 3.34 -1.10
CA GLY A 173 29.57 2.77 -2.24
C GLY A 173 29.27 3.47 -3.58
N LYS A 174 28.09 4.07 -3.71
CA LYS A 174 27.69 4.92 -4.84
C LYS A 174 28.38 6.29 -4.82
N MET A 175 28.55 6.89 -3.64
CA MET A 175 29.32 8.13 -3.46
C MET A 175 30.81 7.90 -3.77
N ASP A 176 31.40 6.85 -3.21
CA ASP A 176 32.79 6.47 -3.44
C ASP A 176 33.04 6.25 -4.95
N ALA A 177 32.18 5.49 -5.62
CA ALA A 177 32.26 5.25 -7.06
C ALA A 177 32.08 6.52 -7.92
N SER A 178 31.27 7.50 -7.47
CA SER A 178 31.20 8.82 -8.12
C SER A 178 32.54 9.55 -8.02
N THR A 179 33.13 9.60 -6.83
CA THR A 179 34.43 10.27 -6.62
C THR A 179 35.57 9.61 -7.40
N GLU A 180 35.60 8.28 -7.50
CA GLU A 180 36.57 7.57 -8.35
C GLU A 180 36.36 7.91 -9.85
N CYS A 181 35.11 8.00 -10.31
CA CYS A 181 34.82 8.41 -11.69
C CYS A 181 35.24 9.86 -11.97
N GLU A 182 35.01 10.79 -11.04
CA GLU A 182 35.44 12.19 -11.11
C GLU A 182 36.96 12.35 -11.03
N GLU A 183 37.69 11.43 -10.39
CA GLU A 183 39.16 11.36 -10.44
C GLU A 183 39.66 10.83 -11.79
N ILE A 184 39.07 9.75 -12.30
CA ILE A 184 39.45 9.18 -13.60
C ILE A 184 39.10 10.15 -14.75
N GLU A 185 38.03 10.96 -14.63
CA GLU A 185 37.72 12.01 -15.61
C GLU A 185 38.76 13.13 -15.61
N ARG A 186 39.11 13.68 -14.44
CA ARG A 186 40.18 14.69 -14.33
C ARG A 186 41.54 14.19 -14.85
N LEU A 187 41.87 12.92 -14.63
CA LEU A 187 43.08 12.32 -15.20
C LEU A 187 43.03 12.22 -16.73
N ARG A 188 41.89 11.79 -17.30
CA ARG A 188 41.71 11.72 -18.76
C ARG A 188 41.66 13.10 -19.43
N GLU A 189 41.17 14.12 -18.74
CA GLU A 189 41.23 15.51 -19.20
C GLU A 189 42.67 16.00 -19.26
N GLY A 190 43.47 15.80 -18.22
CA GLY A 190 44.90 16.14 -18.20
C GLY A 190 45.72 15.39 -19.26
N GLU A 191 45.55 14.07 -19.39
CA GLU A 191 46.15 13.29 -20.50
C GLU A 191 45.71 13.80 -21.88
N GLY A 192 44.45 14.25 -22.00
CA GLY A 192 43.89 14.84 -23.22
C GLY A 192 44.53 16.18 -23.58
N GLU A 193 44.76 17.06 -22.60
CA GLU A 193 45.44 18.34 -22.77
C GLU A 193 46.91 18.15 -23.16
N GLU A 194 47.65 17.26 -22.50
CA GLU A 194 49.05 16.93 -22.87
C GLU A 194 49.16 16.40 -24.31
N VAL A 195 48.25 15.50 -24.70
CA VAL A 195 48.21 14.96 -26.07
C VAL A 195 47.81 16.04 -27.09
N PHE A 196 46.89 16.95 -26.73
CA PHE A 196 46.50 18.07 -27.58
C PHE A 196 47.67 19.04 -27.82
N ASP A 197 48.37 19.46 -26.77
CA ASP A 197 49.52 20.36 -26.89
C ASP A 197 50.66 19.70 -27.68
N PHE A 198 50.95 18.41 -27.44
CA PHE A 198 51.92 17.66 -28.24
C PHE A 198 51.56 17.63 -29.73
N LEU A 199 50.27 17.48 -30.07
CA LEU A 199 49.77 17.52 -31.44
C LEU A 199 49.85 18.93 -32.04
N VAL A 200 49.53 19.97 -31.27
CA VAL A 200 49.69 21.38 -31.67
C VAL A 200 51.16 21.68 -31.98
N GLU A 201 52.11 21.21 -31.18
CA GLU A 201 53.54 21.30 -31.49
C GLU A 201 53.96 20.53 -32.74
N LYS A 202 53.49 19.29 -32.91
CA LYS A 202 53.80 18.53 -34.14
C LYS A 202 53.25 19.26 -35.37
N ASN A 203 52.04 19.81 -35.30
CA ASN A 203 51.42 20.59 -36.38
C ASN A 203 52.18 21.88 -36.68
N LYS A 204 52.66 22.62 -35.66
CA LYS A 204 53.58 23.76 -35.85
C LYS A 204 54.84 23.33 -36.61
N LYS A 205 55.47 22.21 -36.23
CA LYS A 205 56.66 21.69 -36.93
C LYS A 205 56.37 21.21 -38.35
N ILE A 206 55.24 20.56 -38.59
CA ILE A 206 54.79 20.13 -39.94
C ILE A 206 54.60 21.36 -40.85
N LYS A 207 54.01 22.45 -40.35
CA LYS A 207 53.87 23.70 -41.11
C LYS A 207 55.21 24.28 -41.54
N ILE A 208 56.20 24.31 -40.64
CA ILE A 208 57.56 24.79 -40.94
C ILE A 208 58.21 23.95 -42.04
N MET A 209 58.13 22.61 -41.95
CA MET A 209 58.66 21.71 -42.98
C MET A 209 57.92 21.83 -44.32
N LEU A 210 56.62 22.15 -44.32
CA LEU A 210 55.85 22.41 -45.53
C LEU A 210 56.33 23.70 -46.22
N GLU A 211 56.47 24.79 -45.46
CA GLU A 211 57.01 26.07 -45.98
C GLU A 211 58.45 25.92 -46.51
N GLU A 212 59.26 25.07 -45.88
CA GLU A 212 60.62 24.74 -46.34
C GLU A 212 60.60 23.92 -47.64
N ALA A 213 59.70 22.93 -47.75
CA ALA A 213 59.52 22.14 -48.97
C ALA A 213 58.94 22.96 -50.14
N ASP A 214 58.14 23.99 -49.87
CA ASP A 214 57.67 24.91 -50.91
C ASP A 214 58.77 25.90 -51.35
N ARG A 215 59.67 26.32 -50.43
CA ARG A 215 60.90 27.05 -50.79
C ARG A 215 61.84 26.20 -51.65
N SER A 216 62.02 24.90 -51.33
CA SER A 216 62.90 24.03 -52.12
C SER A 216 62.37 23.78 -53.53
N LYS A 217 61.05 23.73 -53.75
CA LYS A 217 60.44 23.71 -55.10
C LYS A 217 60.74 24.98 -55.89
N GLY A 218 60.75 26.14 -55.24
CA GLY A 218 61.16 27.40 -55.87
C GLY A 218 62.60 27.32 -56.39
N ILE A 219 63.51 26.85 -55.54
CA ILE A 219 64.92 26.64 -55.91
C ILE A 219 65.06 25.56 -57.01
N GLU A 220 64.24 24.51 -57.00
CA GLU A 220 64.20 23.49 -58.06
C GLU A 220 63.81 24.07 -59.43
N VAL A 221 62.87 25.02 -59.46
CA VAL A 221 62.50 25.76 -60.68
C VAL A 221 63.63 26.70 -61.13
N GLU A 222 64.24 27.46 -60.22
CA GLU A 222 65.41 28.32 -60.54
C GLU A 222 66.60 27.48 -61.07
N LEU A 223 66.82 26.28 -60.52
CA LEU A 223 67.82 25.33 -61.01
C LEU A 223 67.46 24.75 -62.38
N PHE A 224 66.18 24.52 -62.68
CA PHE A 224 65.73 24.08 -63.99
C PHE A 224 65.91 25.19 -65.06
N GLU A 225 65.53 26.43 -64.74
CA GLU A 225 65.73 27.60 -65.60
C GLU A 225 67.21 27.83 -65.89
N THR A 226 68.06 27.86 -64.85
CA THR A 226 69.51 28.02 -65.03
C THR A 226 70.18 26.84 -65.74
N THR A 227 69.67 25.61 -65.60
CA THR A 227 70.13 24.46 -66.39
C THR A 227 69.77 24.63 -67.88
N SER A 228 68.57 25.10 -68.19
CA SER A 228 68.14 25.41 -69.57
C SER A 228 68.98 26.53 -70.20
N ASP A 229 69.31 27.58 -69.43
CA ASP A 229 70.24 28.63 -69.87
C ASP A 229 71.66 28.09 -70.12
N VAL A 230 72.17 27.19 -69.28
CA VAL A 230 73.46 26.50 -69.49
C VAL A 230 73.42 25.63 -70.74
N GLU A 231 72.36 24.88 -71.00
CA GLU A 231 72.18 24.12 -72.25
C GLU A 231 72.15 25.05 -73.48
N MET A 232 71.40 26.15 -73.40
CA MET A 232 71.37 27.19 -74.44
C MET A 232 72.78 27.74 -74.71
N LEU A 233 73.50 28.19 -73.67
CA LEU A 233 74.87 28.68 -73.80
C LEU A 233 75.82 27.61 -74.35
N GLN A 234 75.64 26.34 -74.01
CA GLN A 234 76.43 25.23 -74.54
C GLN A 234 76.11 24.93 -76.02
N THR A 235 74.86 25.11 -76.47
CA THR A 235 74.55 25.05 -77.92
C THR A 235 75.13 26.25 -78.69
N GLN A 236 75.09 27.46 -78.11
CA GLN A 236 75.71 28.66 -78.67
C GLN A 236 77.24 28.51 -78.77
N LEU A 237 77.90 28.00 -77.73
CA LEU A 237 79.32 27.69 -77.73
C LEU A 237 79.68 26.65 -78.81
N ASN A 238 78.84 25.63 -79.00
CA ASN A 238 79.02 24.64 -80.08
C ASN A 238 78.76 25.22 -81.49
N LEU A 239 77.96 26.29 -81.63
CA LEU A 239 77.82 27.06 -82.87
C LEU A 239 79.03 27.97 -83.10
N PHE A 240 79.54 28.64 -82.07
CA PHE A 240 80.75 29.45 -82.15
C PHE A 240 81.96 28.57 -82.54
N LYS A 241 82.11 27.41 -81.91
CA LYS A 241 83.12 26.37 -82.23
C LYS A 241 82.93 25.69 -83.61
N LYS A 242 81.81 25.94 -84.29
CA LYS A 242 81.59 25.61 -85.71
C LYS A 242 81.91 26.77 -86.66
N MET A 243 81.87 28.02 -86.19
CA MET A 243 82.35 29.20 -86.94
C MET A 243 83.86 29.42 -86.79
N GLU A 244 84.43 29.09 -85.64
CA GLU A 244 85.89 29.00 -85.37
C GLU A 244 86.58 28.00 -86.32
N ARG A 245 85.84 27.00 -86.82
CA ARG A 245 86.28 26.05 -87.87
C ARG A 245 86.04 26.56 -89.30
N ARG A 246 86.02 27.89 -89.50
CA ARG A 246 85.97 28.55 -90.82
C ARG A 246 87.18 29.45 -91.09
N ASP A 247 88.32 29.17 -90.49
CA ASP A 247 89.60 29.50 -91.10
C ASP A 247 90.60 28.35 -90.91
N GLU A 248 91.60 28.31 -91.79
CA GLU A 248 92.53 27.21 -92.07
C GLU A 248 91.92 25.93 -92.72
N SER A 249 92.48 25.30 -93.75
CA SER A 249 93.42 25.69 -94.80
C SER A 249 93.55 24.52 -95.79
N MET A 250 93.65 24.84 -97.07
CA MET A 250 93.95 23.98 -98.24
C MET A 250 94.89 22.76 -98.03
N SER A 251 94.74 21.66 -98.79
CA SER A 251 94.97 21.58 -100.26
C SER A 251 94.36 20.32 -100.92
N ARG A 252 93.72 20.41 -102.10
CA ARG A 252 94.23 20.17 -103.49
C ARG A 252 94.76 18.73 -103.74
N SER A 253 94.56 18.06 -104.89
CA SER A 253 94.08 18.49 -106.22
C SER A 253 93.50 17.36 -107.11
N ASN A 254 92.70 17.74 -108.11
CA ASN A 254 92.58 17.30 -109.53
C ASN A 254 93.52 16.14 -110.06
N ARG A 255 93.18 15.33 -111.09
CA ARG A 255 92.05 15.32 -112.06
C ARG A 255 91.96 14.02 -112.93
N SER A 256 90.72 13.68 -113.32
CA SER A 256 90.24 13.19 -114.64
C SER A 256 90.89 12.03 -115.46
N PHE A 257 89.98 11.17 -115.93
CA PHE A 257 89.87 10.55 -117.27
C PHE A 257 90.59 9.22 -117.65
N GLU A 258 89.71 8.22 -117.81
CA GLU A 258 89.61 7.19 -118.87
C GLU A 258 90.44 5.88 -118.94
N ARG A 259 89.64 4.82 -119.16
CA ARG A 259 89.84 3.72 -120.12
C ARG A 259 90.98 2.71 -119.91
N GLY A 260 90.80 1.86 -118.89
CA GLY A 260 90.72 0.42 -119.12
C GLY A 260 92.01 -0.42 -119.06
N LYS A 261 92.22 -1.06 -117.91
CA LYS A 261 92.58 -2.50 -117.82
C LYS A 261 92.20 -3.06 -116.46
N CYS A 262 91.40 -4.13 -116.46
CA CYS A 262 90.80 -4.71 -115.27
C CYS A 262 91.74 -5.74 -114.63
N THR A 263 92.05 -5.58 -113.33
CA THR A 263 92.55 -6.61 -112.38
C THR A 263 92.91 -5.95 -111.04
N LEU A 264 93.62 -4.82 -111.08
CA LEU A 264 94.18 -4.19 -109.87
C LEU A 264 93.15 -3.45 -109.01
N LYS A 265 92.09 -2.89 -109.61
CA LYS A 265 90.97 -2.29 -108.86
C LYS A 265 90.22 -3.29 -108.01
N VAL A 266 89.92 -4.47 -108.57
CA VAL A 266 89.20 -5.56 -107.88
C VAL A 266 89.93 -6.01 -106.62
N LEU A 267 91.28 -6.02 -106.64
CA LEU A 267 92.07 -6.30 -105.44
C LEU A 267 91.96 -5.21 -104.37
N LYS A 268 91.95 -3.93 -104.76
CA LYS A 268 91.72 -2.82 -103.80
C LYS A 268 90.31 -2.84 -103.24
N GLU A 269 89.31 -2.94 -104.10
CA GLU A 269 87.90 -3.03 -103.74
C GLU A 269 87.66 -4.23 -102.81
N ALA A 270 88.29 -5.39 -103.06
CA ALA A 270 88.24 -6.55 -102.16
C ALA A 270 88.98 -6.34 -100.83
N THR A 271 90.11 -5.62 -100.78
CA THR A 271 90.75 -5.27 -99.50
C THR A 271 89.94 -4.27 -98.70
N GLU A 272 89.38 -3.25 -99.36
CA GLU A 272 88.55 -2.21 -98.74
C GLU A 272 87.21 -2.82 -98.25
N GLU A 273 86.61 -3.76 -99.01
CA GLU A 273 85.43 -4.52 -98.59
C GLU A 273 85.74 -5.51 -97.45
N THR A 274 86.94 -6.11 -97.40
CA THR A 274 87.30 -7.03 -96.30
C THR A 274 87.69 -6.31 -95.01
N GLU A 275 88.31 -5.12 -95.07
CA GLU A 275 88.44 -4.26 -93.87
C GLU A 275 87.07 -3.73 -93.41
N ALA A 276 86.22 -3.24 -94.30
CA ALA A 276 84.85 -2.81 -93.93
C ALA A 276 84.03 -3.95 -93.30
N LYS A 277 84.18 -5.19 -93.77
CA LYS A 277 83.55 -6.38 -93.15
C LYS A 277 84.16 -6.72 -91.77
N LYS A 278 85.46 -6.49 -91.55
CA LYS A 278 86.07 -6.64 -90.21
C LYS A 278 85.59 -5.56 -89.25
N GLU A 279 85.47 -4.31 -89.68
CA GLU A 279 84.93 -3.21 -88.87
C GLU A 279 83.45 -3.45 -88.50
N ALA A 280 82.63 -3.90 -89.47
CA ALA A 280 81.25 -4.31 -89.20
C ALA A 280 81.15 -5.49 -88.22
N LEU A 281 82.04 -6.49 -88.33
CA LEU A 281 82.13 -7.62 -87.39
C LEU A 281 82.57 -7.16 -86.00
N ALA A 282 83.49 -6.18 -85.91
CA ALA A 282 83.89 -5.57 -84.65
C ALA A 282 82.73 -4.78 -83.99
N SER A 283 81.93 -4.03 -84.76
CA SER A 283 80.71 -3.38 -84.27
C SER A 283 79.70 -4.40 -83.75
N LEU A 284 79.42 -5.45 -84.52
CA LEU A 284 78.50 -6.52 -84.13
C LEU A 284 78.95 -7.26 -82.87
N ASN A 285 80.26 -7.47 -82.70
CA ASN A 285 80.81 -8.01 -81.45
C ASN A 285 80.62 -7.04 -80.28
N ALA A 286 80.85 -5.74 -80.47
CA ALA A 286 80.61 -4.73 -79.43
C ALA A 286 79.13 -4.66 -79.03
N GLU A 287 78.21 -4.72 -79.99
CA GLU A 287 76.75 -4.81 -79.78
C GLU A 287 76.34 -6.12 -79.06
N LEU A 288 77.02 -7.24 -79.34
CA LEU A 288 76.81 -8.49 -78.62
C LEU A 288 77.29 -8.40 -77.16
N PHE A 289 78.39 -7.70 -76.89
CA PHE A 289 78.83 -7.42 -75.52
C PHE A 289 77.88 -6.48 -74.77
N THR A 290 77.36 -5.40 -75.40
CA THR A 290 76.38 -4.53 -74.73
C THR A 290 75.05 -5.24 -74.50
N LEU A 291 74.59 -6.08 -75.44
CA LEU A 291 73.41 -6.94 -75.25
C LEU A 291 73.61 -7.91 -74.07
N MET A 292 74.80 -8.52 -73.93
CA MET A 292 75.10 -9.40 -72.80
C MET A 292 75.04 -8.65 -71.46
N MET A 293 75.63 -7.45 -71.38
CA MET A 293 75.56 -6.60 -70.18
C MET A 293 74.11 -6.21 -69.82
N VAL A 294 73.28 -5.84 -70.80
CA VAL A 294 71.86 -5.53 -70.58
C VAL A 294 71.09 -6.77 -70.12
N MET A 295 71.37 -7.95 -70.69
CA MET A 295 70.75 -9.21 -70.29
C MET A 295 71.13 -9.62 -68.85
N ASP A 296 72.38 -9.38 -68.41
CA ASP A 296 72.82 -9.67 -67.05
C ASP A 296 72.26 -8.69 -66.01
N GLU A 297 72.17 -7.40 -66.33
CA GLU A 297 71.47 -6.44 -65.45
C GLU A 297 69.96 -6.74 -65.38
N LEU A 298 69.32 -7.14 -66.49
CA LEU A 298 67.92 -7.60 -66.48
C LEU A 298 67.73 -8.88 -65.64
N ARG A 299 68.65 -9.85 -65.73
CA ARG A 299 68.65 -11.05 -64.85
C ARG A 299 68.73 -10.65 -63.38
N LYS A 300 69.62 -9.72 -63.03
CA LYS A 300 69.78 -9.18 -61.67
C LYS A 300 68.51 -8.48 -61.17
N GLN A 301 67.87 -7.64 -61.98
CA GLN A 301 66.60 -6.99 -61.63
C GLN A 301 65.45 -7.99 -61.47
N ILE A 302 65.38 -9.04 -62.29
CA ILE A 302 64.41 -10.14 -62.14
C ILE A 302 64.63 -10.92 -60.83
N ILE A 303 65.88 -11.11 -60.39
CA ILE A 303 66.20 -11.75 -59.09
C ILE A 303 65.77 -10.83 -57.94
N GLN A 304 66.16 -9.57 -57.96
CA GLN A 304 65.79 -8.58 -56.94
C GLN A 304 64.26 -8.45 -56.79
N SER A 305 63.53 -8.34 -57.90
CA SER A 305 62.06 -8.28 -57.90
C SER A 305 61.40 -9.54 -57.32
N LYS A 306 62.00 -10.73 -57.51
CA LYS A 306 61.55 -11.98 -56.87
C LYS A 306 61.81 -11.99 -55.37
N GLU A 307 62.90 -11.39 -54.90
CA GLU A 307 63.20 -11.25 -53.48
C GLU A 307 62.28 -10.23 -52.80
N GLU A 308 62.05 -9.07 -53.41
CA GLU A 308 61.13 -8.03 -52.94
C GLU A 308 59.69 -8.56 -52.87
N THR A 309 59.20 -9.24 -53.90
CA THR A 309 57.88 -9.88 -53.89
C THR A 309 57.80 -11.03 -52.86
N CYS A 310 58.88 -11.76 -52.59
CA CYS A 310 58.94 -12.73 -51.50
C CYS A 310 58.84 -12.06 -50.11
N GLN A 311 59.51 -10.92 -49.91
CA GLN A 311 59.41 -10.13 -48.68
C GLN A 311 58.00 -9.55 -48.49
N LEU A 312 57.41 -8.96 -49.53
CA LEU A 312 56.06 -8.41 -49.51
C LEU A 312 55.02 -9.49 -49.21
N ASN A 313 55.13 -10.69 -49.79
CA ASN A 313 54.27 -11.84 -49.46
C ASN A 313 54.41 -12.29 -47.98
N LYS A 314 55.61 -12.22 -47.41
CA LYS A 314 55.84 -12.51 -45.97
C LYS A 314 55.19 -11.44 -45.08
N LEU A 315 55.18 -10.17 -45.49
CA LEU A 315 54.50 -9.09 -44.77
C LEU A 315 52.97 -9.18 -44.89
N LEU A 316 52.45 -9.51 -46.08
CA LEU A 316 51.02 -9.72 -46.32
C LEU A 316 50.46 -10.80 -45.37
N ARG A 317 51.06 -12.00 -45.37
CA ARG A 317 50.64 -13.11 -44.48
C ARG A 317 50.69 -12.74 -42.98
N ARG A 318 51.67 -11.92 -42.56
CA ARG A 318 51.75 -11.40 -41.19
C ARG A 318 50.61 -10.45 -40.86
N ASN A 319 50.12 -9.69 -41.84
CA ASN A 319 48.99 -8.78 -41.67
C ASN A 319 47.65 -9.53 -41.75
N ASP A 320 47.50 -10.54 -42.61
CA ASP A 320 46.31 -11.40 -42.67
C ASP A 320 46.00 -12.05 -41.30
N VAL A 321 47.03 -12.58 -40.62
CA VAL A 321 46.90 -13.16 -39.27
C VAL A 321 46.49 -12.10 -38.24
N LYS A 322 46.94 -10.84 -38.36
CA LYS A 322 46.47 -9.74 -37.49
C LYS A 322 45.00 -9.42 -37.78
N ILE A 323 44.60 -9.34 -39.05
CA ILE A 323 43.23 -9.05 -39.49
C ILE A 323 42.28 -10.15 -38.99
N GLN A 324 42.65 -11.43 -39.13
CA GLN A 324 41.88 -12.56 -38.58
C GLN A 324 41.74 -12.47 -37.05
N LYS A 325 42.83 -12.16 -36.33
CA LYS A 325 42.81 -11.99 -34.87
C LYS A 325 41.94 -10.81 -34.41
N LEU A 326 41.92 -9.72 -35.18
CA LEU A 326 41.06 -8.56 -34.93
C LEU A 326 39.59 -8.86 -35.24
N ASN A 327 39.30 -9.54 -36.35
CA ASN A 327 37.94 -9.93 -36.73
C ASN A 327 37.33 -10.92 -35.71
N ALA A 328 38.10 -11.91 -35.24
CA ALA A 328 37.69 -12.80 -34.16
C ALA A 328 37.36 -12.03 -32.86
N LYS A 329 38.19 -11.04 -32.48
CA LYS A 329 37.87 -10.13 -31.35
C LYS A 329 36.60 -9.34 -31.59
N MET A 330 36.38 -8.82 -32.80
CA MET A 330 35.21 -8.02 -33.16
C MET A 330 33.90 -8.84 -33.09
N ILE A 331 33.92 -10.09 -33.56
CA ILE A 331 32.78 -11.03 -33.45
C ILE A 331 32.50 -11.37 -31.98
N MET A 332 33.54 -11.61 -31.18
CA MET A 332 33.40 -11.86 -29.73
C MET A 332 32.93 -10.62 -28.94
N ALA A 333 33.25 -9.40 -29.39
CA ALA A 333 32.73 -8.17 -28.83
C ALA A 333 31.26 -7.95 -29.21
N LYS A 334 30.90 -8.20 -30.48
CA LYS A 334 29.51 -8.09 -30.96
C LYS A 334 28.56 -9.02 -30.21
N SER A 335 28.91 -10.31 -30.08
CA SER A 335 28.06 -11.27 -29.35
C SER A 335 27.91 -10.94 -27.86
N LYS A 336 28.94 -10.41 -27.20
CA LYS A 336 28.84 -9.87 -25.83
C LYS A 336 27.90 -8.67 -25.74
N LEU A 337 27.97 -7.75 -26.71
CA LEU A 337 27.08 -6.58 -26.78
C LEU A 337 25.62 -7.00 -27.01
N GLU A 338 25.38 -8.00 -27.86
CA GLU A 338 24.05 -8.55 -28.15
C GLU A 338 23.43 -9.23 -26.90
N ILE A 339 24.23 -9.98 -26.13
CA ILE A 339 23.83 -10.51 -24.81
C ILE A 339 23.51 -9.36 -23.84
N ALA A 340 24.36 -8.34 -23.74
CA ALA A 340 24.13 -7.19 -22.87
C ALA A 340 22.89 -6.36 -23.27
N LEU A 341 22.58 -6.28 -24.57
CA LEU A 341 21.40 -5.60 -25.10
C LEU A 341 20.12 -6.34 -24.74
N SER A 342 20.05 -7.66 -24.95
CA SER A 342 18.89 -8.47 -24.51
C SER A 342 18.70 -8.47 -22.98
N ALA A 343 19.80 -8.40 -22.21
CA ALA A 343 19.73 -8.20 -20.76
C ALA A 343 19.15 -6.82 -20.41
N LYS A 344 19.54 -5.75 -21.12
CA LYS A 344 18.97 -4.41 -20.96
C LYS A 344 17.48 -4.37 -21.27
N GLU A 345 17.02 -4.99 -22.35
CA GLU A 345 15.59 -5.07 -22.73
C GLU A 345 14.75 -5.80 -21.66
N ARG A 346 15.32 -6.83 -21.02
CA ARG A 346 14.70 -7.49 -19.86
C ARG A 346 14.65 -6.59 -18.63
N VAL A 347 15.68 -5.79 -18.37
CA VAL A 347 15.69 -4.84 -17.25
C VAL A 347 14.70 -3.70 -17.48
N THR A 348 14.60 -3.14 -18.70
CA THR A 348 13.63 -2.08 -18.99
C THR A 348 12.18 -2.59 -18.89
N SER A 349 11.86 -3.74 -19.47
CA SER A 349 10.52 -4.33 -19.36
C SER A 349 10.13 -4.72 -17.93
N LEU A 350 11.10 -5.12 -17.09
CA LEU A 350 10.88 -5.27 -15.64
C LEU A 350 10.63 -3.91 -14.96
N ALA A 351 11.42 -2.88 -15.27
CA ALA A 351 11.25 -1.54 -14.72
C ALA A 351 9.87 -0.93 -15.09
N ASP A 352 9.43 -1.09 -16.34
CA ASP A 352 8.10 -0.68 -16.80
C ASP A 352 6.99 -1.41 -16.01
N SER A 353 7.16 -2.71 -15.76
CA SER A 353 6.21 -3.50 -14.97
C SER A 353 6.14 -3.05 -13.51
N LEU A 354 7.28 -2.67 -12.92
CA LEU A 354 7.37 -2.15 -11.55
C LEU A 354 6.77 -0.75 -11.46
N ALA A 355 7.05 0.15 -12.41
CA ALA A 355 6.43 1.46 -12.51
C ALA A 355 4.90 1.37 -12.62
N GLY A 356 4.39 0.48 -13.49
CA GLY A 356 2.96 0.18 -13.59
C GLY A 356 2.34 -0.49 -12.36
N SER A 357 3.14 -1.10 -11.48
CA SER A 357 2.68 -1.61 -10.18
C SER A 357 2.62 -0.51 -9.11
N LEU A 358 3.60 0.40 -9.10
CA LEU A 358 3.66 1.56 -8.21
C LEU A 358 2.53 2.57 -8.53
N GLU A 359 2.23 2.79 -9.80
CA GLU A 359 1.12 3.66 -10.22
C GLU A 359 -0.23 3.12 -9.74
N LYS A 360 -0.43 1.79 -9.78
CA LYS A 360 -1.63 1.13 -9.19
C LYS A 360 -1.66 1.28 -7.68
N LEU A 361 -0.52 1.13 -7.00
CA LEU A 361 -0.43 1.30 -5.54
C LEU A 361 -0.76 2.74 -5.12
N MET A 362 -0.30 3.76 -5.88
CA MET A 362 -0.67 5.16 -5.64
C MET A 362 -2.17 5.40 -5.82
N LYS A 363 -2.77 4.91 -6.91
CA LYS A 363 -4.23 5.02 -7.15
C LYS A 363 -5.05 4.35 -6.05
N ASN A 364 -4.63 3.17 -5.57
CA ASN A 364 -5.26 2.49 -4.44
C ASN A 364 -5.12 3.27 -3.12
N LYS A 365 -3.95 3.88 -2.88
CA LYS A 365 -3.68 4.74 -1.72
C LYS A 365 -4.52 6.03 -1.74
N GLU A 366 -4.80 6.57 -2.92
CA GLU A 366 -5.71 7.71 -3.10
C GLU A 366 -7.17 7.33 -2.89
N ALA A 367 -7.61 6.18 -3.41
CA ALA A 367 -8.94 5.64 -3.16
C ALA A 367 -9.19 5.39 -1.65
N ALA A 368 -8.25 4.72 -0.96
CA ALA A 368 -8.35 4.45 0.47
C ALA A 368 -8.46 5.74 1.32
N LYS A 369 -7.76 6.83 0.94
CA LYS A 369 -7.90 8.15 1.57
C LYS A 369 -9.27 8.78 1.33
N GLN A 370 -9.85 8.60 0.14
CA GLN A 370 -11.20 9.10 -0.16
C GLN A 370 -12.25 8.35 0.65
N GLU A 371 -12.11 7.02 0.78
CA GLU A 371 -12.96 6.19 1.63
C GLU A 371 -12.82 6.56 3.12
N GLU A 372 -11.60 6.80 3.62
CA GLU A 372 -11.37 7.29 4.99
C GLU A 372 -12.09 8.63 5.24
N CYS A 373 -11.96 9.60 4.34
CA CYS A 373 -12.68 10.88 4.42
C CYS A 373 -14.21 10.71 4.44
N LEU A 374 -14.75 9.78 3.63
CA LEU A 374 -16.19 9.47 3.63
C LEU A 374 -16.64 8.80 4.93
N LEU A 375 -15.86 7.87 5.48
CA LEU A 375 -16.12 7.23 6.76
C LEU A 375 -16.05 8.21 7.94
N ILE A 376 -15.11 9.17 7.92
CA ILE A 376 -15.06 10.27 8.90
C ILE A 376 -16.33 11.13 8.79
N ALA A 377 -16.74 11.51 7.58
CA ALA A 377 -17.97 12.28 7.37
C ALA A 377 -19.21 11.52 7.89
N GLN A 378 -19.40 10.26 7.50
CA GLN A 378 -20.50 9.41 7.99
C GLN A 378 -20.49 9.26 9.52
N LYS A 379 -19.31 9.07 10.12
CA LYS A 379 -19.13 9.00 11.58
C LYS A 379 -19.55 10.31 12.28
N THR A 380 -19.31 11.48 11.68
CA THR A 380 -19.80 12.75 12.24
C THR A 380 -21.31 12.91 12.11
N VAL A 381 -21.90 12.52 10.97
CA VAL A 381 -23.37 12.54 10.77
C VAL A 381 -24.06 11.62 11.77
N ALA A 382 -23.63 10.36 11.86
CA ALA A 382 -24.19 9.39 12.81
C ALA A 382 -24.04 9.83 14.28
N LYS A 383 -22.96 10.56 14.63
CA LYS A 383 -22.80 11.16 15.97
C LYS A 383 -23.82 12.27 16.21
N ILE A 384 -24.09 13.13 15.22
CA ILE A 384 -25.11 14.19 15.33
C ILE A 384 -26.51 13.59 15.42
N GLU A 385 -26.83 12.59 14.60
CA GLU A 385 -28.11 11.89 14.62
C GLU A 385 -28.36 11.16 15.95
N THR A 386 -27.35 10.45 16.49
CA THR A 386 -27.46 9.80 17.81
C THR A 386 -27.46 10.77 18.99
N GLN A 387 -26.97 12.01 18.84
CA GLN A 387 -27.20 13.07 19.82
C GLN A 387 -28.63 13.63 19.72
N LYS A 388 -29.15 13.80 18.50
CA LYS A 388 -30.54 14.26 18.28
C LYS A 388 -31.56 13.26 18.84
N THR A 389 -31.42 11.97 18.55
CA THR A 389 -32.38 10.96 19.04
C THR A 389 -32.32 10.78 20.55
N LYS A 390 -31.17 11.01 21.20
CA LYS A 390 -31.09 11.07 22.67
C LYS A 390 -31.90 12.22 23.24
N LEU A 391 -31.76 13.44 22.71
CA LEU A 391 -32.57 14.59 23.16
C LEU A 391 -34.08 14.38 22.93
N GLU A 392 -34.46 13.70 21.84
CA GLU A 392 -35.84 13.31 21.54
C GLU A 392 -36.37 12.25 22.53
N ILE A 393 -35.54 11.28 22.95
CA ILE A 393 -35.88 10.32 24.01
C ILE A 393 -35.98 11.03 25.37
N GLU A 394 -35.01 11.87 25.73
CA GLU A 394 -35.00 12.68 26.97
C GLU A 394 -36.21 13.64 27.05
N GLU A 395 -36.82 14.00 25.92
CA GLU A 395 -38.08 14.73 25.85
C GLU A 395 -39.30 13.82 26.08
N LYS A 396 -39.35 12.66 25.43
CA LYS A 396 -40.45 11.70 25.59
C LYS A 396 -40.48 11.03 26.96
N GLU A 397 -39.33 10.83 27.59
CA GLU A 397 -39.25 10.36 28.99
C GLU A 397 -39.78 11.42 29.96
N ARG A 398 -39.50 12.71 29.73
CA ARG A 398 -40.07 13.81 30.54
C ARG A 398 -41.59 13.90 30.38
N GLU A 399 -42.11 13.83 29.15
CA GLU A 399 -43.56 13.78 28.89
C GLU A 399 -44.22 12.59 29.59
N LEU A 400 -43.62 11.40 29.49
CA LEU A 400 -44.14 10.18 30.12
C LEU A 400 -44.14 10.29 31.64
N ASN A 401 -43.09 10.86 32.25
CA ASN A 401 -43.03 11.08 33.69
C ASN A 401 -44.10 12.08 34.17
N SER A 402 -44.33 13.19 33.46
CA SER A 402 -45.44 14.11 33.80
C SER A 402 -46.82 13.44 33.69
N ASN A 403 -47.03 12.59 32.69
CA ASN A 403 -48.28 11.83 32.54
C ASN A 403 -48.46 10.79 33.66
N LEU A 404 -47.37 10.20 34.17
CA LEU A 404 -47.39 9.26 35.30
C LEU A 404 -47.74 9.98 36.61
N ASP A 405 -47.12 11.14 36.83
CA ASP A 405 -47.41 12.08 37.91
C ASP A 405 -48.90 12.49 37.96
N GLU A 406 -49.49 12.79 36.80
CA GLU A 406 -50.92 13.13 36.67
C GLU A 406 -51.82 11.91 36.89
N LEU A 407 -51.44 10.74 36.38
CA LEU A 407 -52.16 9.48 36.61
C LEU A 407 -52.16 9.08 38.10
N GLU A 408 -51.06 9.28 38.82
CA GLU A 408 -51.01 9.02 40.26
C GLU A 408 -51.90 9.99 41.04
N LYS A 409 -51.89 11.30 40.71
CA LYS A 409 -52.80 12.29 41.30
C LYS A 409 -54.27 11.94 41.03
N ALA A 410 -54.59 11.47 39.82
CA ALA A 410 -55.92 11.00 39.46
C ALA A 410 -56.34 9.77 40.27
N LYS A 411 -55.45 8.77 40.42
CA LYS A 411 -55.67 7.56 41.24
C LYS A 411 -55.87 7.90 42.72
N GLN A 412 -55.12 8.86 43.27
CA GLN A 412 -55.29 9.33 44.65
C GLN A 412 -56.65 10.03 44.83
N ALA A 413 -57.07 10.85 43.85
CA ALA A 413 -58.39 11.48 43.86
C ALA A 413 -59.54 10.46 43.72
N GLU A 414 -59.37 9.42 42.88
CA GLU A 414 -60.32 8.31 42.73
C GLU A 414 -60.50 7.54 44.05
N ALA A 415 -59.40 7.14 44.69
CA ALA A 415 -59.43 6.44 45.98
C ALA A 415 -60.15 7.26 47.07
N LEU A 416 -59.88 8.57 47.15
CA LEU A 416 -60.51 9.49 48.10
C LEU A 416 -62.02 9.71 47.81
N VAL A 417 -62.46 9.58 46.55
CA VAL A 417 -63.89 9.57 46.19
C VAL A 417 -64.56 8.25 46.58
N LEU A 418 -63.86 7.12 46.43
CA LEU A 418 -64.37 5.80 46.85
C LEU A 418 -64.54 5.72 48.38
N GLU A 419 -63.54 6.13 49.16
CA GLU A 419 -63.57 6.21 50.63
C GLU A 419 -64.76 7.05 51.16
N LYS A 420 -65.01 8.21 50.53
CA LYS A 420 -66.18 9.05 50.83
C LYS A 420 -67.51 8.42 50.44
N LEU A 421 -67.53 7.58 49.41
CA LEU A 421 -68.74 6.89 48.96
C LEU A 421 -69.05 5.68 49.87
N GLU A 422 -68.01 4.99 50.34
CA GLU A 422 -68.07 3.91 51.33
C GLU A 422 -68.59 4.42 52.68
N SER A 423 -67.98 5.48 53.25
CA SER A 423 -68.49 6.11 54.48
C SER A 423 -69.92 6.64 54.36
N LEU A 424 -70.32 7.20 53.20
CA LEU A 424 -71.71 7.61 52.96
C LEU A 424 -72.70 6.44 52.81
N ILE A 425 -72.22 5.23 52.49
CA ILE A 425 -73.02 4.00 52.53
C ILE A 425 -73.15 3.51 53.96
N GLU A 426 -72.06 3.50 54.73
CA GLU A 426 -72.03 3.08 56.14
C GLU A 426 -72.89 4.00 57.02
N ASP A 427 -72.73 5.32 56.91
CA ASP A 427 -73.61 6.34 57.50
C ASP A 427 -75.11 6.07 57.22
N LYS A 428 -75.43 5.65 55.99
CA LYS A 428 -76.80 5.32 55.57
C LYS A 428 -77.24 3.94 56.04
N MET A 429 -76.33 3.05 56.39
CA MET A 429 -76.61 1.73 56.94
C MET A 429 -76.88 1.85 58.44
N GLU A 430 -75.98 2.50 59.19
CA GLU A 430 -76.15 2.78 60.62
C GLU A 430 -77.38 3.65 60.88
N ARG A 431 -77.65 4.70 60.08
CA ARG A 431 -78.90 5.48 60.25
C ARG A 431 -80.16 4.67 59.98
N ARG A 432 -80.17 3.76 59.01
CA ARG A 432 -81.32 2.84 58.82
C ARG A 432 -81.45 1.85 59.97
N GLU A 433 -80.35 1.35 60.54
CA GLU A 433 -80.42 0.45 61.69
C GLU A 433 -80.86 1.18 62.97
N THR A 434 -80.37 2.40 63.23
CA THR A 434 -80.76 3.20 64.40
C THR A 434 -82.17 3.78 64.27
N GLU A 435 -82.62 4.16 63.06
CA GLU A 435 -84.04 4.41 62.78
C GLU A 435 -84.87 3.14 63.07
N SER A 436 -84.44 1.97 62.57
CA SER A 436 -85.13 0.70 62.80
C SER A 436 -85.16 0.27 64.27
N ARG A 437 -84.16 0.63 65.09
CA ARG A 437 -84.14 0.37 66.54
C ARG A 437 -85.05 1.33 67.31
N ASN A 438 -85.37 2.50 66.76
CA ASN A 438 -86.24 3.51 67.37
C ASN A 438 -87.71 3.40 66.90
N CYS A 439 -88.00 2.57 65.90
CA CYS A 439 -89.37 2.25 65.49
C CYS A 439 -90.10 1.38 66.53
N SER A 440 -91.26 1.83 66.98
CA SER A 440 -92.19 1.00 67.76
C SER A 440 -92.61 -0.24 66.96
N THR A 441 -92.59 -1.43 67.58
CA THR A 441 -92.85 -2.72 66.93
C THR A 441 -94.17 -2.74 66.16
N ILE A 442 -94.10 -2.70 64.82
CA ILE A 442 -95.28 -2.75 63.95
C ILE A 442 -95.75 -4.20 63.84
N THR A 443 -96.88 -4.52 64.45
CA THR A 443 -97.56 -5.82 64.27
C THR A 443 -98.27 -5.86 62.92
N ILE A 444 -97.55 -6.26 61.88
CA ILE A 444 -98.07 -6.49 60.53
C ILE A 444 -98.97 -7.74 60.50
N SER A 445 -99.99 -7.78 59.64
CA SER A 445 -100.82 -8.97 59.45
C SER A 445 -100.01 -10.12 58.88
N MET A 446 -100.34 -11.38 59.22
CA MET A 446 -99.61 -12.55 58.72
C MET A 446 -99.67 -12.68 57.18
N PHE A 447 -100.75 -12.21 56.56
CA PHE A 447 -100.86 -12.11 55.10
C PHE A 447 -99.95 -11.01 54.51
N GLU A 448 -99.82 -9.88 55.20
CA GLU A 448 -98.93 -8.78 54.79
C GLU A 448 -97.46 -9.17 54.98
N TYR A 449 -97.13 -9.92 56.04
CA TYR A 449 -95.82 -10.53 56.25
C TYR A 449 -95.47 -11.51 55.12
N GLU A 450 -96.36 -12.44 54.75
CA GLU A 450 -96.12 -13.32 53.60
C GLU A 450 -95.98 -12.53 52.29
N TYR A 451 -96.82 -11.52 52.05
CA TYR A 451 -96.78 -10.71 50.84
C TYR A 451 -95.47 -9.93 50.73
N LEU A 452 -95.06 -9.23 51.80
CA LEU A 452 -93.82 -8.46 51.86
C LEU A 452 -92.59 -9.36 51.83
N SER A 453 -92.59 -10.50 52.53
CA SER A 453 -91.48 -11.45 52.51
C SER A 453 -91.29 -12.07 51.12
N ARG A 454 -92.36 -12.39 50.40
CA ARG A 454 -92.29 -12.87 49.00
C ARG A 454 -91.84 -11.75 48.04
N HIS A 455 -92.24 -10.51 48.28
CA HIS A 455 -91.73 -9.37 47.49
C HIS A 455 -90.25 -9.08 47.78
N ALA A 456 -89.80 -9.25 49.03
CA ALA A 456 -88.40 -9.11 49.43
C ALA A 456 -87.53 -10.19 48.76
N SER A 457 -87.94 -11.46 48.80
CA SER A 457 -87.19 -12.53 48.11
C SER A 457 -87.16 -12.35 46.59
N LEU A 458 -88.23 -11.82 45.98
CA LEU A 458 -88.22 -11.45 44.55
C LEU A 458 -87.29 -10.26 44.26
N ALA A 459 -87.21 -9.28 45.16
CA ALA A 459 -86.28 -8.16 45.04
C ALA A 459 -84.82 -8.63 45.17
N GLU A 460 -84.54 -9.49 46.16
CA GLU A 460 -83.27 -10.18 46.39
C GLU A 460 -82.83 -10.99 45.17
N GLU A 461 -83.70 -11.85 44.63
CA GLU A 461 -83.47 -12.56 43.36
C GLU A 461 -83.10 -11.60 42.21
N THR A 462 -83.70 -10.41 42.13
CA THR A 462 -83.34 -9.42 41.09
C THR A 462 -82.06 -8.63 41.39
N ALA A 463 -81.60 -8.60 42.65
CA ALA A 463 -80.30 -8.05 43.03
C ALA A 463 -79.20 -9.07 42.72
N GLU A 464 -79.36 -10.33 43.13
CA GLU A 464 -78.46 -11.44 42.78
C GLU A 464 -78.28 -11.57 41.27
N LYS A 465 -79.36 -11.54 40.49
CA LYS A 465 -79.29 -11.59 39.01
C LYS A 465 -78.59 -10.38 38.38
N LYS A 466 -78.52 -9.23 39.08
CA LYS A 466 -77.70 -8.07 38.66
C LYS A 466 -76.24 -8.22 39.06
N VAL A 467 -75.95 -8.76 40.25
CA VAL A 467 -74.58 -9.06 40.70
C VAL A 467 -73.95 -10.12 39.79
N ALA A 468 -74.61 -11.26 39.59
CA ALA A 468 -74.16 -12.33 38.69
C ALA A 468 -74.00 -11.84 37.23
N ALA A 469 -74.84 -10.89 36.77
CA ALA A 469 -74.63 -10.24 35.48
C ALA A 469 -73.36 -9.37 35.46
N ALA A 470 -73.12 -8.55 36.49
CA ALA A 470 -71.92 -7.73 36.60
C ALA A 470 -70.63 -8.59 36.70
N GLU A 471 -70.67 -9.67 37.48
CA GLU A 471 -69.60 -10.67 37.56
C GLU A 471 -69.32 -11.32 36.20
N ALA A 472 -70.37 -11.71 35.46
CA ALA A 472 -70.24 -12.24 34.11
C ALA A 472 -69.65 -11.21 33.12
N TRP A 473 -69.95 -9.91 33.26
CA TRP A 473 -69.29 -8.85 32.48
C TRP A 473 -67.80 -8.70 32.86
N VAL A 474 -67.45 -8.76 34.14
CA VAL A 474 -66.05 -8.72 34.62
C VAL A 474 -65.27 -9.95 34.16
N GLU A 475 -65.87 -11.14 34.19
CA GLU A 475 -65.24 -12.36 33.68
C GLU A 475 -65.15 -12.38 32.15
N ALA A 476 -66.16 -11.88 31.42
CA ALA A 476 -66.08 -11.70 29.98
C ALA A 476 -64.96 -10.72 29.59
N LEU A 477 -64.78 -9.61 30.33
CA LEU A 477 -63.64 -8.72 30.17
C LEU A 477 -62.32 -9.45 30.44
N ARG A 478 -62.18 -10.13 31.59
CA ARG A 478 -60.98 -10.91 31.97
C ARG A 478 -60.65 -12.01 30.94
N ALA A 479 -61.66 -12.66 30.37
CA ALA A 479 -61.52 -13.65 29.30
C ALA A 479 -61.09 -12.99 27.98
N SER A 480 -61.62 -11.81 27.64
CA SER A 480 -61.20 -11.04 26.47
C SER A 480 -59.74 -10.58 26.60
N THR A 481 -59.30 -10.15 27.79
CA THR A 481 -57.89 -9.79 28.07
C THR A 481 -56.97 -11.00 27.90
N LYS A 482 -57.36 -12.17 28.46
CA LYS A 482 -56.63 -13.44 28.24
C LYS A 482 -56.57 -13.82 26.76
N ALA A 483 -57.66 -13.65 26.01
CA ALA A 483 -57.71 -13.94 24.58
C ALA A 483 -56.86 -12.97 23.74
N VAL A 484 -56.76 -11.69 24.13
CA VAL A 484 -55.85 -10.71 23.51
C VAL A 484 -54.40 -11.08 23.82
N LEU A 485 -54.06 -11.37 25.08
CA LEU A 485 -52.72 -11.83 25.48
C LEU A 485 -52.30 -13.09 24.71
N MET A 486 -53.20 -14.07 24.57
CA MET A 486 -52.94 -15.28 23.78
C MET A 486 -52.76 -14.97 22.30
N LYS A 487 -53.58 -14.08 21.70
CA LYS A 487 -53.43 -13.66 20.28
C LYS A 487 -52.11 -12.95 20.03
N THR A 488 -51.72 -12.03 20.91
CA THR A 488 -50.41 -11.37 20.86
C THR A 488 -49.28 -12.39 21.04
N GLY A 489 -49.40 -13.32 21.99
CA GLY A 489 -48.45 -14.41 22.19
C GLY A 489 -48.31 -15.35 20.98
N THR A 490 -49.42 -15.69 20.29
CA THR A 490 -49.36 -16.45 19.04
C THR A 490 -48.76 -15.65 17.90
N SER A 491 -49.07 -14.35 17.77
CA SER A 491 -48.50 -13.51 16.70
C SER A 491 -47.00 -13.22 16.92
N MET A 492 -46.56 -13.10 18.17
CA MET A 492 -45.13 -13.05 18.54
C MET A 492 -44.42 -14.38 18.26
N ARG A 493 -45.09 -15.53 18.48
CA ARG A 493 -44.55 -16.85 18.14
C ARG A 493 -44.52 -17.08 16.63
N GLU A 494 -45.53 -16.63 15.90
CA GLU A 494 -45.65 -16.73 14.44
C GLU A 494 -44.64 -15.83 13.73
N SER A 495 -44.43 -14.59 14.18
CA SER A 495 -43.33 -13.73 13.71
C SER A 495 -41.94 -14.18 14.20
N GLY A 496 -41.87 -15.03 15.23
CA GLY A 496 -40.67 -15.81 15.56
C GLY A 496 -40.43 -16.94 14.57
N MET A 497 -41.47 -17.73 14.26
CA MET A 497 -41.41 -18.83 13.29
C MET A 497 -41.14 -18.36 11.86
N MET A 498 -41.74 -17.24 11.43
CA MET A 498 -41.44 -16.64 10.12
C MET A 498 -39.98 -16.20 10.04
N ARG A 499 -39.40 -15.60 11.08
CA ARG A 499 -37.96 -15.28 11.09
C ARG A 499 -37.08 -16.52 11.06
N VAL A 500 -37.43 -17.60 11.77
CA VAL A 500 -36.68 -18.87 11.72
C VAL A 500 -36.81 -19.55 10.35
N GLU A 501 -37.95 -19.44 9.68
CA GLU A 501 -38.13 -20.01 8.33
C GLU A 501 -37.50 -19.11 7.25
N GLU A 502 -37.52 -17.78 7.40
CA GLU A 502 -36.71 -16.83 6.62
C GLU A 502 -35.21 -17.12 6.80
N GLU A 503 -34.72 -17.36 8.02
CA GLU A 503 -33.34 -17.78 8.30
C GLU A 503 -33.01 -19.14 7.66
N ARG A 504 -33.99 -20.04 7.48
CA ARG A 504 -33.82 -21.32 6.77
C ARG A 504 -33.85 -21.15 5.25
N GLU A 505 -34.68 -20.26 4.71
CA GLU A 505 -34.67 -19.88 3.29
C GLU A 505 -33.37 -19.13 2.96
N VAL A 506 -32.87 -18.27 3.84
CA VAL A 506 -31.53 -17.68 3.77
C VAL A 506 -30.45 -18.76 3.85
N SER A 507 -30.53 -19.70 4.81
CA SER A 507 -29.55 -20.80 4.92
C SER A 507 -29.53 -21.76 3.73
N THR A 508 -30.66 -21.94 3.03
CA THR A 508 -30.77 -22.82 1.85
C THR A 508 -30.44 -22.10 0.56
N THR A 509 -30.76 -20.80 0.44
CA THR A 509 -30.25 -19.94 -0.63
C THR A 509 -28.75 -19.73 -0.49
N GLU A 510 -28.21 -19.46 0.70
CA GLU A 510 -26.77 -19.34 0.95
C GLU A 510 -26.03 -20.65 0.69
N ARG A 511 -26.57 -21.81 1.10
CA ARG A 511 -26.02 -23.11 0.69
C ARG A 511 -26.02 -23.29 -0.82
N SER A 512 -27.10 -22.94 -1.53
CA SER A 512 -27.13 -23.07 -2.99
C SER A 512 -26.26 -22.03 -3.72
N PHE A 513 -26.04 -20.84 -3.16
CA PHE A 513 -25.00 -19.91 -3.59
C PHE A 513 -23.59 -20.45 -3.31
N SER A 514 -23.36 -21.15 -2.21
CA SER A 514 -22.09 -21.81 -1.90
C SER A 514 -21.80 -22.96 -2.87
N THR A 515 -22.79 -23.83 -3.14
CA THR A 515 -22.68 -24.88 -4.17
C THR A 515 -22.50 -24.27 -5.56
N LYS A 516 -23.14 -23.12 -5.86
CA LYS A 516 -22.93 -22.40 -7.12
C LYS A 516 -21.52 -21.81 -7.24
N ARG A 517 -20.95 -21.25 -6.16
CA ARG A 517 -19.54 -20.79 -6.15
C ARG A 517 -18.57 -21.94 -6.36
N LEU A 518 -18.78 -23.09 -5.70
CA LEU A 518 -17.97 -24.29 -5.93
C LEU A 518 -18.06 -24.78 -7.38
N ALA A 519 -19.26 -24.77 -7.98
CA ALA A 519 -19.44 -25.08 -9.40
C ALA A 519 -18.82 -24.01 -10.33
N GLU A 520 -18.83 -22.74 -9.95
CA GLU A 520 -18.17 -21.66 -10.68
C GLU A 520 -16.63 -21.80 -10.62
N ASP A 521 -16.06 -22.14 -9.46
CA ASP A 521 -14.63 -22.48 -9.31
C ASP A 521 -14.24 -23.72 -10.12
N GLU A 522 -15.09 -24.76 -10.14
CA GLU A 522 -14.88 -25.93 -11.00
C GLU A 522 -14.97 -25.58 -12.49
N THR A 523 -15.94 -24.79 -12.94
CA THR A 523 -15.99 -24.34 -14.35
C THR A 523 -14.83 -23.43 -14.73
N HIS A 524 -14.30 -22.61 -13.81
CA HIS A 524 -13.05 -21.88 -14.01
C HIS A 524 -11.83 -22.82 -14.12
N LYS A 525 -11.82 -23.93 -13.38
CA LYS A 525 -10.79 -24.97 -13.46
C LYS A 525 -10.87 -25.75 -14.78
N PHE A 526 -12.06 -26.17 -15.21
CA PHE A 526 -12.28 -26.83 -16.50
C PHE A 526 -12.03 -25.88 -17.69
N LYS A 527 -12.36 -24.59 -17.58
CA LYS A 527 -12.01 -23.60 -18.60
C LYS A 527 -10.49 -23.50 -18.79
N ARG A 528 -9.72 -23.48 -17.71
CA ARG A 528 -8.25 -23.46 -17.75
C ARG A 528 -7.62 -24.76 -18.28
N ILE A 529 -8.38 -25.86 -18.35
CA ILE A 529 -7.99 -27.12 -18.99
C ILE A 529 -8.35 -27.10 -20.48
N LEU A 530 -9.58 -26.67 -20.82
CA LEU A 530 -10.06 -26.58 -22.21
C LEU A 530 -9.28 -25.54 -23.05
N GLU A 531 -8.77 -24.46 -22.42
CA GLU A 531 -7.89 -23.48 -23.08
C GLU A 531 -6.48 -24.04 -23.39
N ALA A 532 -6.14 -25.25 -22.93
CA ALA A 532 -4.88 -25.93 -23.21
C ALA A 532 -4.99 -27.09 -24.23
N GLU A 533 -6.19 -27.44 -24.69
CA GLU A 533 -6.44 -28.66 -25.47
C GLU A 533 -7.29 -28.41 -26.74
N ALA A 534 -7.28 -27.16 -27.24
CA ALA A 534 -8.16 -26.66 -28.31
C ALA A 534 -7.57 -26.67 -29.73
N GLU A 535 -6.52 -27.46 -30.01
CA GLU A 535 -6.04 -27.74 -31.38
C GLU A 535 -6.52 -29.12 -31.89
N SER A 536 -7.81 -29.27 -32.22
CA SER A 536 -8.28 -30.27 -33.21
C SER A 536 -9.76 -30.12 -33.60
N TYR A 537 -9.99 -29.79 -34.86
CA TYR A 537 -11.13 -30.13 -35.74
C TYR A 537 -12.50 -30.57 -35.17
N LEU A 538 -13.49 -29.71 -35.41
CA LEU A 538 -14.84 -30.01 -35.97
C LEU A 538 -15.80 -30.95 -35.21
N SER A 539 -17.02 -30.46 -34.94
CA SER A 539 -18.24 -31.29 -34.76
C SER A 539 -19.54 -30.53 -35.07
N PRO A 540 -20.67 -31.22 -35.38
CA PRO A 540 -21.87 -30.62 -35.99
C PRO A 540 -23.15 -30.63 -35.10
N LYS A 541 -24.23 -29.99 -35.59
CA LYS A 541 -25.62 -30.06 -35.06
C LYS A 541 -26.30 -31.38 -35.53
N PRO A 542 -27.23 -32.04 -34.79
CA PRO A 542 -28.67 -31.65 -34.73
C PRO A 542 -29.47 -32.02 -33.42
N VAL A 543 -30.44 -31.24 -32.89
CA VAL A 543 -31.92 -31.12 -33.17
C VAL A 543 -32.87 -32.29 -32.75
N ARG A 544 -33.67 -32.10 -31.67
CA ARG A 544 -35.12 -32.47 -31.39
C ARG A 544 -35.39 -32.37 -29.86
N LYS A 545 -36.45 -31.75 -29.29
CA LYS A 545 -37.94 -31.70 -29.46
C LYS A 545 -38.74 -32.79 -28.71
N SER A 546 -39.53 -32.43 -27.68
CA SER A 546 -40.93 -32.90 -27.44
C SER A 546 -41.58 -32.34 -26.15
N THR A 547 -42.93 -32.26 -26.15
CA THR A 547 -43.88 -32.00 -25.03
C THR A 547 -45.26 -32.54 -25.46
N PRO A 548 -46.15 -33.08 -24.60
CA PRO A 548 -47.25 -32.24 -24.06
C PRO A 548 -47.99 -32.67 -22.75
N VAL A 549 -48.59 -31.67 -22.10
CA VAL A 549 -49.87 -31.57 -21.32
C VAL A 549 -50.79 -32.80 -21.11
N GLN A 550 -51.25 -33.03 -19.86
CA GLN A 550 -52.67 -33.19 -19.38
C GLN A 550 -52.71 -33.54 -17.85
N ARG A 551 -53.83 -33.60 -17.09
CA ARG A 551 -55.00 -32.68 -16.85
C ARG A 551 -55.91 -33.26 -15.72
N GLY A 552 -56.39 -32.48 -14.74
CA GLY A 552 -57.39 -32.95 -13.74
C GLY A 552 -58.06 -31.84 -12.88
N LYS A 553 -59.35 -32.01 -12.49
CA LYS A 553 -60.15 -31.06 -11.67
C LYS A 553 -61.44 -31.67 -11.06
N SER A 554 -61.81 -31.27 -9.82
CA SER A 554 -63.17 -31.01 -9.23
C SER A 554 -62.99 -30.65 -7.73
N ARG A 555 -63.72 -29.78 -7.00
CA ARG A 555 -65.09 -29.15 -7.01
C ARG A 555 -66.20 -30.08 -6.48
N ARG A 556 -67.19 -29.72 -5.64
CA ARG A 556 -67.75 -28.46 -5.05
C ARG A 556 -67.45 -28.37 -3.52
N TYR A 557 -68.01 -27.56 -2.60
CA TYR A 557 -69.08 -26.53 -2.49
C TYR A 557 -68.49 -25.28 -1.70
N SER A 558 -69.11 -24.20 -1.17
CA SER A 558 -70.45 -23.75 -0.67
C SER A 558 -70.85 -24.27 0.74
N SER A 559 -71.41 -23.50 1.68
CA SER A 559 -71.81 -22.06 1.79
C SER A 559 -71.77 -21.63 3.29
N ALA A 560 -71.97 -20.37 3.74
CA ALA A 560 -72.45 -19.11 3.14
C ALA A 560 -71.43 -17.95 3.34
N GLY A 561 -71.68 -16.68 3.73
CA GLY A 561 -72.87 -15.90 4.16
C GLY A 561 -72.59 -14.37 4.22
N THR A 562 -73.52 -13.54 4.75
CA THR A 562 -73.58 -12.06 4.51
C THR A 562 -74.52 -11.32 5.51
N PRO A 563 -74.70 -9.95 5.49
CA PRO A 563 -73.94 -8.84 4.84
C PRO A 563 -73.73 -7.56 5.72
N THR A 564 -72.94 -6.58 5.20
CA THR A 564 -73.36 -5.16 5.15
C THR A 564 -72.53 -4.37 4.11
N PHE A 565 -72.89 -3.11 3.82
CA PHE A 565 -72.48 -2.36 2.62
C PHE A 565 -71.52 -1.18 2.91
N PHE A 566 -70.69 -0.81 1.93
CA PHE A 566 -70.82 0.49 1.23
C PHE A 566 -70.08 0.47 -0.12
N VAL A 567 -70.51 1.32 -1.06
CA VAL A 567 -69.95 1.43 -2.43
C VAL A 567 -69.75 2.89 -2.81
N ILE A 568 -68.54 3.27 -3.21
CA ILE A 568 -68.28 4.50 -3.98
C ILE A 568 -67.49 4.12 -5.25
N LYS A 569 -67.87 4.71 -6.38
CA LYS A 569 -67.33 4.37 -7.71
C LYS A 569 -66.22 5.33 -8.14
N LYS A 570 -65.16 4.75 -8.72
CA LYS A 570 -64.29 5.25 -9.81
C LYS A 570 -64.15 6.77 -10.00
N LYS A 571 -62.89 7.24 -10.04
CA LYS A 571 -62.42 8.12 -11.12
C LYS A 571 -61.19 7.53 -11.81
N LYS A 572 -61.16 7.63 -13.14
CA LYS A 572 -59.96 7.57 -14.02
C LYS A 572 -59.62 9.01 -14.41
N VAL A 573 -58.66 9.20 -15.34
CA VAL A 573 -58.32 10.48 -16.03
C VAL A 573 -57.39 11.36 -15.15
N LEU A 574 -56.28 11.94 -15.60
CA LEU A 574 -55.64 12.08 -16.94
C LEU A 574 -54.10 11.91 -16.86
N LYS A 575 -53.41 11.95 -18.01
CA LYS A 575 -51.96 12.13 -18.13
C LYS A 575 -51.61 13.63 -18.18
N LEU A 576 -50.59 14.06 -17.43
CA LEU A 576 -49.73 15.22 -17.75
C LEU A 576 -48.29 14.73 -17.55
N VAL A 577 -47.44 14.64 -18.59
CA VAL A 577 -46.82 15.66 -19.45
C VAL A 577 -45.50 16.18 -18.84
N LYS A 578 -44.47 16.26 -19.71
CA LYS A 578 -43.08 16.67 -19.41
C LYS A 578 -42.97 18.20 -19.21
N LEU A 579 -41.73 18.68 -19.08
CA LEU A 579 -41.29 20.09 -18.94
C LEU A 579 -41.37 20.58 -17.48
N PHE A 580 -40.42 21.34 -16.91
CA PHE A 580 -39.11 21.87 -17.34
C PHE A 580 -38.04 21.51 -16.24
N SER A 581 -36.75 21.88 -16.24
CA SER A 581 -36.02 22.93 -16.96
C SER A 581 -34.53 22.58 -17.20
N ARG A 582 -33.90 23.32 -18.12
CA ARG A 582 -32.45 23.31 -18.40
C ARG A 582 -31.93 24.75 -18.27
N LYS A 583 -31.00 25.00 -17.35
CA LYS A 583 -30.01 26.12 -17.30
C LYS A 583 -29.31 26.06 -15.93
N ARG A 584 -28.03 26.43 -15.80
CA ARG A 584 -27.04 26.78 -16.84
C ARG A 584 -26.09 25.61 -17.07
#